data_AF-A0A1B3ZII1-F1
#
_entry.id   AF-A0A1B3ZII1-F1
#
_cell.length_a   1.000
_cell.length_b   1.000
_cell.length_c   1.000
_cell.angle_alpha   90.00
_cell.angle_beta   90.00
_cell.angle_gamma   90.00
#
_symmetry.space_group_name_H-M   'P 1'
#
loop_
_entity.id
_entity.type
_entity.pdbx_description
1 polymer ?
#
loop_
_entity_poly.entity_id
_entity_poly.type
_entity_poly.pdbx_seq_one_letter_code
_entity_poly.pdbx_strand_id
1 'polypeptide(L)'
;MTEHENPDAKVPRSRLGSALQQENVSDRHKDVLEAAATLFAERGYAATSVRDIGEQVGLLGGSLYHYIKSKEALFVRIHDIALQMAEDRIAFAISQFVDPWDRLEAACITMLEIQLDPASLTMPLMKDFASVPMEIRARLIAKRDEFEHIFRDLVTDLPLDPAVDRGVYRLLLLTLLNNVSGWYKDGRLAPQEIARQIVQIFRQSQR
;
A
#
# COMPACT_ATOMS: atom_id res chain seq x y z
N MET A 1 5.91 -10.78 46.96
CA MET A 1 6.75 -9.97 46.05
C MET A 1 6.03 -9.90 44.73
N THR A 2 5.35 -8.79 44.48
CA THR A 2 4.61 -8.51 43.25
C THR A 2 5.59 -7.98 42.22
N GLU A 3 5.82 -8.71 41.14
CA GLU A 3 6.51 -8.21 39.95
C GLU A 3 5.60 -7.18 39.27
N HIS A 4 6.06 -5.93 39.23
CA HIS A 4 5.49 -4.90 38.37
C HIS A 4 5.91 -5.20 36.94
N GLU A 5 4.99 -5.74 36.14
CA GLU A 5 5.10 -5.70 34.68
C GLU A 5 5.10 -4.23 34.25
N ASN A 6 6.15 -3.88 33.51
CA ASN A 6 6.35 -2.55 32.95
C ASN A 6 5.39 -2.34 31.76
N PRO A 7 4.41 -1.41 31.84
CA PRO A 7 3.42 -1.21 30.78
C PRO A 7 3.98 -0.48 29.54
N ASP A 8 5.25 -0.06 29.54
CA ASP A 8 5.88 0.74 28.48
C ASP A 8 6.80 -0.07 27.54
N ALA A 9 6.59 -1.38 27.41
CA ALA A 9 7.23 -2.14 26.35
C ALA A 9 6.70 -1.67 24.98
N LYS A 10 7.38 -0.68 24.39
CA LYS A 10 7.07 -0.12 23.06
C LYS A 10 7.03 -1.26 22.03
N VAL A 11 5.81 -1.69 21.71
CA VAL A 11 5.52 -2.56 20.57
C VAL A 11 6.19 -1.92 19.33
N PRO A 12 6.88 -2.70 18.49
CA PRO A 12 7.45 -2.17 17.24
C PRO A 12 6.36 -1.43 16.47
N ARG A 13 6.53 -0.12 16.27
CA ARG A 13 5.50 0.71 15.66
C ARG A 13 5.16 0.16 14.28
N SER A 14 3.87 -0.02 14.01
CA SER A 14 3.43 -0.37 12.68
C SER A 14 3.88 0.73 11.70
N ARG A 15 4.08 0.38 10.42
CA ARG A 15 4.41 1.39 9.41
C ARG A 15 3.31 2.47 9.33
N LEU A 16 2.05 2.08 9.54
CA LEU A 16 0.92 3.00 9.65
C LEU A 16 1.07 3.98 10.80
N GLY A 17 1.48 3.52 11.98
CA GLY A 17 1.72 4.38 13.15
C GLY A 17 2.78 5.44 12.88
N SER A 18 3.80 5.12 12.11
CA SER A 18 4.85 6.08 11.71
C SER A 18 4.32 7.14 10.73
N ALA A 19 3.48 6.74 9.76
CA ALA A 19 2.84 7.68 8.85
C ALA A 19 1.83 8.60 9.56
N LEU A 20 1.02 8.03 10.45
CA LEU A 20 0.03 8.77 11.25
C LEU A 20 0.66 9.73 12.26
N GLN A 21 1.92 9.51 12.65
CA GLN A 21 2.63 10.42 13.55
C GLN A 21 2.91 11.78 12.90
N GLN A 22 2.92 11.87 11.57
CA GLN A 22 3.12 13.14 10.86
C GLN A 22 1.85 13.99 10.77
N GLU A 23 0.66 13.43 11.02
CA GLU A 23 -0.62 14.10 10.80
C GLU A 23 -1.23 14.79 12.04
N ASN A 24 -0.47 15.00 13.13
CA ASN A 24 -0.97 15.61 14.39
C ASN A 24 -2.26 14.96 14.94
N VAL A 25 -2.50 13.70 14.62
CA VAL A 25 -3.65 12.95 15.14
C VAL A 25 -3.37 12.55 16.60
N SER A 26 -4.41 12.56 17.45
CA SER A 26 -4.27 12.06 18.83
C SER A 26 -3.84 10.60 18.83
N ASP A 27 -3.01 10.22 19.80
CA ASP A 27 -2.48 8.84 19.89
C ASP A 27 -3.61 7.80 19.93
N ARG A 28 -4.74 8.15 20.56
CA ARG A 28 -5.89 7.27 20.61
C ARG A 28 -6.55 7.02 19.25
N HIS A 29 -6.58 8.02 18.37
CA HIS A 29 -7.07 7.83 17.01
C HIS A 29 -6.09 6.96 16.21
N LYS A 30 -4.77 7.06 16.46
CA LYS A 30 -3.78 6.19 15.84
C LYS A 30 -4.02 4.73 16.23
N ASP A 31 -4.24 4.45 17.51
CA ASP A 31 -4.57 3.10 17.99
C ASP A 31 -5.77 2.52 17.22
N VAL A 32 -6.82 3.32 17.02
CA VAL A 32 -8.03 2.91 16.31
C VAL A 32 -7.73 2.59 14.84
N LEU A 33 -6.93 3.42 14.17
CA LEU A 33 -6.54 3.21 12.78
C LEU A 33 -5.66 1.96 12.62
N GLU A 34 -4.70 1.74 13.52
CA GLU A 34 -3.84 0.56 13.54
C GLU A 34 -4.63 -0.73 13.79
N ALA A 35 -5.53 -0.72 14.79
CA ALA A 35 -6.40 -1.85 15.08
C ALA A 35 -7.31 -2.18 13.90
N ALA A 36 -7.91 -1.17 13.28
CA ALA A 36 -8.75 -1.37 12.10
C ALA A 36 -7.95 -1.89 10.90
N ALA A 37 -6.76 -1.34 10.63
CA ALA A 37 -5.91 -1.82 9.54
C ALA A 37 -5.50 -3.29 9.74
N THR A 38 -5.17 -3.67 10.98
CA THR A 38 -4.83 -5.05 11.35
C THR A 38 -6.03 -5.98 11.13
N LEU A 39 -7.20 -5.63 11.67
CA LEU A 39 -8.41 -6.46 11.54
C LEU A 39 -8.86 -6.60 10.08
N PHE A 40 -8.83 -5.50 9.30
CA PHE A 40 -9.11 -5.56 7.87
C PHE A 40 -8.12 -6.44 7.12
N ALA A 41 -6.85 -6.44 7.53
CA ALA A 41 -5.83 -7.26 6.90
C ALA A 41 -5.97 -8.76 7.21
N GLU A 42 -6.33 -9.10 8.44
CA GLU A 42 -6.47 -10.48 8.89
C GLU A 42 -7.79 -11.12 8.46
N ARG A 43 -8.89 -10.36 8.54
CA ARG A 43 -10.26 -10.89 8.41
C ARG A 43 -10.98 -10.43 7.14
N GLY A 44 -10.46 -9.39 6.47
CA GLY A 44 -11.13 -8.75 5.35
C GLY A 44 -12.12 -7.67 5.78
N TYR A 45 -12.61 -6.91 4.79
CA TYR A 45 -13.56 -5.82 5.02
C TYR A 45 -14.87 -6.36 5.58
N ALA A 46 -15.51 -7.33 4.93
CA ALA A 46 -16.84 -7.79 5.30
C ALA A 46 -16.92 -8.36 6.72
N ALA A 47 -15.91 -9.13 7.14
CA ALA A 47 -15.88 -9.83 8.43
C ALA A 47 -15.45 -8.94 9.62
N THR A 48 -15.07 -7.68 9.39
CA THR A 48 -14.64 -6.76 10.44
C THR A 48 -15.76 -5.77 10.78
N SER A 49 -16.16 -5.66 12.05
CA SER A 49 -17.15 -4.67 12.50
C SER A 49 -16.50 -3.52 13.28
N VAL A 50 -17.22 -2.39 13.38
CA VAL A 50 -16.85 -1.26 14.26
C VAL A 50 -16.71 -1.72 15.71
N ARG A 51 -17.52 -2.68 16.13
CA ARG A 51 -17.45 -3.25 17.47
C ARG A 51 -16.15 -4.03 17.69
N ASP A 52 -15.73 -4.86 16.74
CA ASP A 52 -14.47 -5.62 16.84
C ASP A 52 -13.27 -4.67 16.98
N ILE A 53 -13.28 -3.56 16.23
CA ILE A 53 -12.25 -2.52 16.31
C ILE A 53 -12.25 -1.89 17.71
N GLY A 54 -13.42 -1.55 18.24
CA GLY A 54 -13.55 -1.00 19.59
C GLY A 54 -13.05 -1.94 20.67
N GLU A 55 -13.41 -3.22 20.58
CA GLU A 55 -12.95 -4.27 21.50
C GLU A 55 -11.42 -4.42 21.45
N GLN A 56 -10.82 -4.39 20.26
CA GLN A 56 -9.37 -4.48 20.07
C GLN A 56 -8.60 -3.35 20.75
N VAL A 57 -9.15 -2.14 20.78
CA VAL A 57 -8.53 -0.97 21.45
C VAL A 57 -9.10 -0.70 22.84
N GLY A 58 -9.99 -1.53 23.38
CA GLY A 58 -10.63 -1.31 24.68
C GLY A 58 -11.54 -0.06 24.74
N LEU A 59 -12.18 0.31 23.63
CA LEU A 59 -13.18 1.37 23.57
C LEU A 59 -14.60 0.79 23.47
N LEU A 60 -15.52 1.33 24.28
CA LEU A 60 -16.95 1.05 24.15
C LEU A 60 -17.51 1.75 22.90
N GLY A 61 -18.56 1.15 22.31
CA GLY A 61 -19.09 1.57 21.01
C GLY A 61 -19.37 3.07 20.88
N GLY A 62 -19.96 3.71 21.91
CA GLY A 62 -20.21 5.16 21.90
C GLY A 62 -18.94 6.01 21.85
N SER A 63 -17.88 5.60 22.55
CA SER A 63 -16.60 6.33 22.59
C SER A 63 -15.80 6.18 21.30
N LEU A 64 -15.98 5.07 20.57
CA LEU A 64 -15.29 4.83 19.30
C LEU A 64 -15.75 5.78 18.20
N TYR A 65 -17.04 6.14 18.17
CA TYR A 65 -17.60 7.08 17.19
C TYR A 65 -17.08 8.52 17.33
N HIS A 66 -16.38 8.86 18.42
CA HIS A 66 -15.63 10.12 18.50
C HIS A 66 -14.40 10.14 17.58
N TYR A 67 -13.84 8.97 17.27
CA TYR A 67 -12.65 8.83 16.44
C TYR A 67 -12.98 8.49 14.99
N ILE A 68 -14.09 7.78 14.74
CA ILE A 68 -14.44 7.31 13.40
C ILE A 68 -15.87 7.70 13.02
N LYS A 69 -16.07 8.08 11.76
CA LYS A 69 -17.40 8.38 11.22
C LYS A 69 -18.20 7.12 10.87
N SER A 70 -17.53 6.17 10.21
CA SER A 70 -18.10 4.88 9.84
C SER A 70 -16.97 3.90 9.50
N LYS A 71 -17.32 2.61 9.36
CA LYS A 71 -16.40 1.55 8.89
C LYS A 71 -15.85 1.86 7.50
N GLU A 72 -16.71 2.33 6.60
CA GLU A 72 -16.37 2.71 5.23
C GLU A 72 -15.37 3.87 5.20
N ALA A 73 -15.64 4.92 5.98
CA ALA A 73 -14.76 6.08 6.08
C ALA A 73 -13.39 5.69 6.63
N LEU A 74 -13.37 4.79 7.61
CA LEU A 74 -12.14 4.27 8.19
C LEU A 74 -11.34 3.42 7.19
N PHE A 75 -12.02 2.55 6.45
CA PHE A 75 -11.40 1.72 5.42
C PHE A 75 -10.76 2.56 4.31
N VAL A 76 -11.49 3.55 3.79
CA VAL A 76 -10.94 4.47 2.78
C VAL A 76 -9.76 5.25 3.34
N ARG A 77 -9.86 5.74 4.59
CA ARG A 77 -8.75 6.48 5.21
C ARG A 77 -7.48 5.64 5.32
N ILE A 78 -7.60 4.38 5.75
CA ILE A 78 -6.45 3.46 5.85
C ILE A 78 -5.85 3.20 4.47
N HIS A 79 -6.70 3.00 3.45
CA HIS A 79 -6.24 2.83 2.08
C HIS A 79 -5.51 4.07 1.55
N ASP A 80 -6.02 5.27 1.82
CA ASP A 80 -5.40 6.53 1.41
C ASP A 80 -4.02 6.68 2.03
N ILE A 81 -3.89 6.41 3.34
CA ILE A 81 -2.59 6.46 4.02
C ILE A 81 -1.62 5.43 3.44
N ALA A 82 -2.09 4.21 3.18
CA ALA A 82 -1.26 3.16 2.62
C ALA A 82 -0.74 3.51 1.21
N LEU A 83 -1.57 4.16 0.37
CA LEU A 83 -1.14 4.68 -0.93
C LEU A 83 -0.15 5.84 -0.78
N GLN A 84 -0.40 6.80 0.10
CA GLN A 84 0.50 7.92 0.32
C GLN A 84 1.88 7.44 0.76
N MET A 85 1.93 6.48 1.68
CA MET A 85 3.18 5.86 2.11
C MET A 85 3.92 5.16 0.97
N ALA A 86 3.19 4.50 0.08
CA ALA A 86 3.77 3.87 -1.10
C ALA A 86 4.33 4.93 -2.07
N GLU A 87 3.59 6.01 -2.28
CA GLU A 87 3.98 7.13 -3.14
C GLU A 87 5.25 7.79 -2.61
N ASP A 88 5.30 8.13 -1.33
CA ASP A 88 6.46 8.76 -0.69
C ASP A 88 7.70 7.86 -0.80
N ARG A 89 7.55 6.55 -0.60
CA ARG A 89 8.66 5.60 -0.69
C ARG A 89 9.16 5.46 -2.13
N ILE A 90 8.26 5.41 -3.12
CA ILE A 90 8.65 5.38 -4.54
C ILE A 90 9.30 6.70 -4.93
N ALA A 91 8.73 7.84 -4.56
CA ALA A 91 9.27 9.17 -4.81
C ALA A 91 10.69 9.32 -4.24
N PHE A 92 10.91 8.84 -3.01
CA PHE A 92 12.24 8.79 -2.42
C PHE A 92 13.18 7.89 -3.23
N ALA A 93 12.76 6.68 -3.59
CA ALA A 93 13.60 5.74 -4.36
C ALA A 93 14.01 6.30 -5.72
N ILE A 94 13.08 6.91 -6.48
CA ILE A 94 13.38 7.47 -7.80
C ILE A 94 14.26 8.72 -7.72
N SER A 95 14.20 9.49 -6.63
CA SER A 95 15.00 10.71 -6.46
C SER A 95 16.52 10.43 -6.38
N GLN A 96 16.90 9.17 -6.16
CA GLN A 96 18.31 8.76 -6.08
C GLN A 96 18.96 8.58 -7.46
N PHE A 97 18.19 8.65 -8.54
CA PHE A 97 18.66 8.34 -9.90
C PHE A 97 18.31 9.46 -10.89
N VAL A 98 19.17 9.63 -11.89
CA VAL A 98 18.97 10.60 -12.98
C VAL A 98 18.52 9.90 -14.27
N ASP A 99 19.08 8.73 -14.58
CA ASP A 99 18.73 7.98 -15.79
C ASP A 99 17.27 7.49 -15.74
N PRO A 100 16.46 7.71 -16.80
CA PRO A 100 15.05 7.32 -16.81
C PRO A 100 14.81 5.82 -16.59
N TRP A 101 15.70 4.95 -17.07
CA TRP A 101 15.56 3.50 -16.86
C TRP A 101 15.87 3.13 -15.42
N ASP A 102 16.90 3.71 -14.82
CA ASP A 102 17.23 3.47 -13.41
C ASP A 102 16.12 3.98 -12.48
N ARG A 103 15.49 5.12 -12.80
CA ARG A 103 14.32 5.64 -12.08
C ARG A 103 13.13 4.69 -12.19
N LEU A 104 12.83 4.17 -13.38
CA LEU A 104 11.77 3.18 -13.57
C LEU A 104 12.07 1.90 -12.78
N GLU A 105 13.32 1.42 -12.82
CA GLU A 105 13.75 0.24 -12.06
C GLU A 105 13.57 0.43 -10.56
N ALA A 106 14.00 1.56 -10.01
CA ALA A 106 13.83 1.89 -8.60
C ALA A 106 12.35 1.91 -8.19
N ALA A 107 11.47 2.45 -9.03
CA ALA A 107 10.03 2.44 -8.79
C ALA A 107 9.44 1.03 -8.82
N CYS A 108 9.78 0.22 -9.82
CA CYS A 108 9.34 -1.17 -9.94
C CYS A 108 9.80 -2.02 -8.76
N ILE A 109 11.07 -1.89 -8.35
CA ILE A 109 11.64 -2.55 -7.17
C ILE A 109 10.82 -2.20 -5.93
N THR A 110 10.65 -0.90 -5.68
CA THR A 110 9.97 -0.41 -4.48
C THR A 110 8.50 -0.87 -4.45
N MET A 111 7.82 -0.82 -5.60
CA MET A 111 6.45 -1.29 -5.74
C MET A 111 6.32 -2.79 -5.44
N LEU A 112 7.24 -3.61 -5.92
CA LEU A 112 7.24 -5.06 -5.67
C LEU A 112 7.59 -5.39 -4.22
N GLU A 113 8.53 -4.68 -3.61
CA GLU A 113 8.82 -4.78 -2.18
C GLU A 113 7.59 -4.44 -1.33
N ILE A 114 6.85 -3.38 -1.67
CA ILE A 114 5.62 -3.01 -0.96
C ILE A 114 4.54 -4.07 -1.14
N GLN A 115 4.32 -4.55 -2.36
CA GLN A 115 3.25 -5.51 -2.64
C GLN A 115 3.51 -6.89 -2.02
N LEU A 116 4.76 -7.34 -2.01
CA LEU A 116 5.13 -8.69 -1.56
C LEU A 116 5.50 -8.75 -0.07
N ASP A 117 5.56 -7.63 0.62
CA ASP A 117 5.81 -7.60 2.06
C ASP A 117 4.59 -8.17 2.83
N PRO A 118 4.77 -9.24 3.64
CA PRO A 118 3.71 -9.80 4.47
C PRO A 118 3.09 -8.80 5.47
N ALA A 119 3.85 -7.77 5.87
CA ALA A 119 3.39 -6.71 6.75
C ALA A 119 2.79 -5.51 5.98
N SER A 120 2.60 -5.64 4.66
CA SER A 120 2.03 -4.59 3.85
C SER A 120 0.54 -4.44 4.08
N LEU A 121 0.11 -3.20 4.32
CA LEU A 121 -1.29 -2.86 4.52
C LEU A 121 -2.05 -2.68 3.19
N THR A 122 -1.35 -2.56 2.05
CA THR A 122 -1.98 -2.30 0.75
C THR A 122 -2.62 -3.56 0.15
N MET A 123 -2.00 -4.73 0.33
CA MET A 123 -2.45 -5.97 -0.35
C MET A 123 -3.71 -6.62 0.25
N PRO A 124 -3.89 -6.68 1.59
CA PRO A 124 -5.07 -7.31 2.19
C PRO A 124 -6.39 -6.57 1.88
N LEU A 125 -6.34 -5.25 1.68
CA LEU A 125 -7.50 -4.41 1.36
C LEU A 125 -8.08 -4.71 -0.03
N MET A 126 -7.28 -5.27 -0.95
CA MET A 126 -7.70 -5.58 -2.32
C MET A 126 -8.15 -7.04 -2.54
N LYS A 127 -7.84 -7.97 -1.62
CA LYS A 127 -8.23 -9.39 -1.76
C LYS A 127 -9.74 -9.60 -1.66
N ASP A 128 -10.45 -8.72 -0.95
CA ASP A 128 -11.89 -8.84 -0.69
C ASP A 128 -12.72 -7.78 -1.46
N PHE A 129 -12.20 -7.31 -2.60
CA PHE A 129 -12.74 -6.19 -3.38
C PHE A 129 -14.20 -6.37 -3.82
N ALA A 130 -14.65 -7.63 -3.95
CA ALA A 130 -16.03 -7.97 -4.29
C ALA A 130 -17.02 -7.77 -3.11
N SER A 131 -16.52 -7.81 -1.88
CA SER A 131 -17.32 -7.63 -0.66
C SER A 131 -17.53 -6.16 -0.29
N VAL A 132 -16.75 -5.26 -0.89
CA VAL A 132 -16.76 -3.82 -0.63
C VAL A 132 -17.93 -3.18 -1.40
N PRO A 133 -18.74 -2.31 -0.78
CA PRO A 133 -19.83 -1.61 -1.47
C PRO A 133 -19.32 -0.86 -2.71
N MET A 134 -20.13 -0.84 -3.77
CA MET A 134 -19.75 -0.27 -5.07
C MET A 134 -19.25 1.18 -4.99
N GLU A 135 -19.87 2.01 -4.16
CA GLU A 135 -19.45 3.41 -3.96
C GLU A 135 -18.07 3.53 -3.33
N ILE A 136 -17.76 2.65 -2.36
CA ILE A 136 -16.44 2.60 -1.73
C ILE A 136 -15.43 2.08 -2.73
N ARG A 137 -15.75 1.00 -3.44
CA ARG A 137 -14.92 0.44 -4.51
C ARG A 137 -14.53 1.51 -5.53
N ALA A 138 -15.47 2.32 -5.99
CA ALA A 138 -15.21 3.41 -6.93
C ALA A 138 -14.18 4.42 -6.39
N ARG A 139 -14.27 4.78 -5.10
CA ARG A 139 -13.31 5.68 -4.44
C ARG A 139 -11.90 5.06 -4.36
N LEU A 140 -11.80 3.77 -4.03
CA LEU A 140 -10.51 3.08 -3.97
C LEU A 140 -9.85 2.98 -5.34
N ILE A 141 -10.64 2.70 -6.39
CA ILE A 141 -10.16 2.68 -7.78
C ILE A 141 -9.63 4.06 -8.16
N ALA A 142 -10.40 5.13 -7.93
CA ALA A 142 -9.97 6.49 -8.25
C ALA A 142 -8.64 6.85 -7.57
N LYS A 143 -8.47 6.47 -6.29
CA LYS A 143 -7.23 6.69 -5.55
C LYS A 143 -6.05 5.87 -6.06
N ARG A 144 -6.29 4.62 -6.47
CA ARG A 144 -5.27 3.80 -7.11
C ARG A 144 -4.86 4.38 -8.48
N ASP A 145 -5.82 4.87 -9.25
CA ASP A 145 -5.55 5.48 -10.55
C ASP A 145 -4.75 6.79 -10.40
N GLU A 146 -5.01 7.56 -9.34
CA GLU A 146 -4.18 8.70 -8.92
C GLU A 146 -2.76 8.27 -8.54
N PHE A 147 -2.59 7.20 -7.77
CA PHE A 147 -1.27 6.66 -7.43
C PHE A 147 -0.49 6.17 -8.66
N GLU A 148 -1.14 5.54 -9.62
CA GLU A 148 -0.51 5.05 -10.87
C GLU A 148 -0.03 6.19 -11.81
N HIS A 149 -0.35 7.45 -11.49
CA HIS A 149 0.11 8.64 -12.20
C HIS A 149 1.64 8.75 -12.22
N ILE A 150 2.32 8.33 -11.14
CA ILE A 150 3.78 8.31 -11.06
C ILE A 150 4.42 7.47 -12.18
N PHE A 151 3.80 6.34 -12.54
CA PHE A 151 4.29 5.48 -13.62
C PHE A 151 4.03 6.08 -15.00
N ARG A 152 3.03 6.97 -15.14
CA ARG A 152 2.85 7.69 -16.40
C ARG A 152 4.00 8.67 -16.61
N ASP A 153 4.40 9.40 -15.59
CA ASP A 153 5.49 10.37 -15.70
C ASP A 153 6.83 9.65 -15.94
N LEU A 154 7.10 8.56 -15.21
CA LEU A 154 8.28 7.72 -15.45
C LEU A 154 8.35 7.19 -16.88
N VAL A 155 7.25 6.67 -17.43
CA VAL A 155 7.21 6.16 -18.81
C VAL A 155 7.32 7.29 -19.84
N THR A 156 6.88 8.51 -19.51
CA THR A 156 6.99 9.67 -20.40
C THR A 156 8.45 10.07 -20.62
N ASP A 157 9.27 9.98 -19.56
CA ASP A 157 10.69 10.34 -19.59
C ASP A 157 11.57 9.27 -20.26
N LEU A 158 11.03 8.07 -20.54
CA LEU A 158 11.80 6.99 -21.16
C LEU A 158 12.15 7.33 -22.62
N PRO A 159 13.39 7.04 -23.06
CA PRO A 159 13.80 7.14 -24.46
C PRO A 159 13.29 5.93 -25.26
N LEU A 160 11.97 5.81 -25.38
CA LEU A 160 11.31 4.75 -26.15
C LEU A 160 11.34 5.03 -27.65
N ASP A 161 11.28 3.97 -28.45
CA ASP A 161 11.07 4.09 -29.89
C ASP A 161 9.75 4.85 -30.16
N PRO A 162 9.72 5.88 -31.05
CA PRO A 162 8.49 6.60 -31.39
C PRO A 162 7.33 5.72 -31.88
N ALA A 163 7.60 4.51 -32.39
CA ALA A 163 6.60 3.54 -32.80
C ALA A 163 5.89 2.85 -31.61
N VAL A 164 6.47 2.92 -30.41
CA VAL A 164 5.89 2.31 -29.20
C VAL A 164 4.88 3.27 -28.58
N ASP A 165 3.62 2.81 -28.50
CA ASP A 165 2.59 3.53 -27.76
C ASP A 165 2.89 3.48 -26.25
N ARG A 166 3.16 4.66 -25.67
CA ARG A 166 3.47 4.81 -24.23
C ARG A 166 2.34 4.36 -23.31
N GLY A 167 1.09 4.51 -23.76
CA GLY A 167 -0.10 4.08 -23.01
C GLY A 167 -0.15 2.56 -22.89
N VAL A 168 0.06 1.84 -24.00
CA VAL A 168 0.15 0.38 -24.04
C VAL A 168 1.34 -0.11 -23.23
N TYR A 169 2.52 0.52 -23.38
CA TYR A 169 3.70 0.18 -22.60
C TYR A 169 3.43 0.25 -21.09
N ARG A 170 2.89 1.39 -20.63
CA ARG A 170 2.54 1.60 -19.22
C ARG A 170 1.50 0.61 -18.73
N LEU A 171 0.46 0.35 -19.52
CA LEU A 171 -0.61 -0.60 -19.17
C LEU A 171 -0.05 -2.01 -18.98
N LEU A 172 0.81 -2.49 -19.88
CA LEU A 172 1.42 -3.81 -19.79
C LEU A 172 2.37 -3.91 -18.60
N LEU A 173 3.17 -2.86 -18.35
CA LEU A 173 4.05 -2.79 -17.18
C LEU A 173 3.24 -2.89 -15.87
N LEU A 174 2.24 -2.03 -15.70
CA LEU A 174 1.38 -2.03 -14.51
C LEU A 174 0.62 -3.35 -14.35
N THR A 175 0.16 -3.95 -15.45
CA THR A 175 -0.49 -5.26 -15.41
C THR A 175 0.44 -6.31 -14.81
N LEU A 176 1.70 -6.36 -15.21
CA LEU A 176 2.68 -7.33 -14.68
C LEU A 176 3.01 -7.06 -13.21
N LEU A 177 3.23 -5.79 -12.84
CA LEU A 177 3.51 -5.39 -11.46
C LEU A 177 2.34 -5.72 -10.52
N ASN A 178 1.11 -5.45 -10.94
CA ASN A 178 -0.10 -5.64 -10.12
C ASN A 178 -0.49 -7.12 -9.97
N ASN A 179 -0.07 -7.99 -10.89
CA ASN A 179 -0.40 -9.42 -10.85
C ASN A 179 0.72 -10.28 -10.24
N VAL A 180 1.84 -9.69 -9.80
CA VAL A 180 2.99 -10.46 -9.30
C VAL A 180 2.61 -11.41 -8.16
N SER A 181 1.72 -10.95 -7.27
CA SER A 181 1.32 -11.69 -6.06
C SER A 181 0.58 -12.99 -6.37
N GLY A 182 -0.04 -13.09 -7.55
CA GLY A 182 -0.76 -14.28 -7.99
C GLY A 182 0.16 -15.45 -8.37
N TRP A 183 1.43 -15.20 -8.66
CA TRP A 183 2.38 -16.24 -9.12
C TRP A 183 3.73 -16.21 -8.42
N TYR A 184 4.01 -15.19 -7.61
CA TYR A 184 5.22 -15.09 -6.80
C TYR A 184 5.38 -16.31 -5.88
N LYS A 185 6.61 -16.83 -5.81
CA LYS A 185 6.99 -17.92 -4.91
C LYS A 185 8.27 -17.54 -4.18
N ASP A 186 8.20 -17.53 -2.85
CA ASP A 186 9.36 -17.26 -2.02
C ASP A 186 10.49 -18.27 -2.29
N GLY A 187 11.73 -17.80 -2.20
CA GLY A 187 12.94 -18.60 -2.42
C GLY A 187 13.38 -18.82 -3.88
N ARG A 188 12.57 -18.50 -4.91
CA ARG A 188 13.04 -18.58 -6.31
C ARG A 188 13.82 -17.33 -6.72
N LEU A 189 13.24 -16.16 -6.48
CA LEU A 189 13.82 -14.84 -6.76
C LEU A 189 13.31 -13.86 -5.72
N ALA A 190 14.17 -12.96 -5.26
CA ALA A 190 13.78 -11.85 -4.41
C ALA A 190 12.92 -10.83 -5.22
N PRO A 191 12.03 -10.06 -4.57
CA PRO A 191 11.20 -9.05 -5.24
C PRO A 191 11.99 -8.10 -6.15
N GLN A 192 13.18 -7.70 -5.70
CA GLN A 192 14.06 -6.80 -6.45
C GLN A 192 14.61 -7.45 -7.72
N GLU A 193 14.89 -8.75 -7.69
CA GLU A 193 15.37 -9.49 -8.86
C GLU A 193 14.28 -9.67 -9.91
N ILE A 194 13.03 -9.88 -9.46
CA ILE A 194 11.86 -9.93 -10.35
C ILE A 194 11.65 -8.56 -11.02
N ALA A 195 11.72 -7.48 -10.24
CA ALA A 195 11.60 -6.12 -10.76
C ALA A 195 12.61 -5.83 -11.87
N ARG A 196 13.88 -6.16 -11.64
CA ARG A 196 14.97 -6.00 -12.61
C ARG A 196 14.70 -6.78 -13.89
N GLN A 197 14.23 -8.02 -13.77
CA GLN A 197 13.90 -8.82 -14.96
C GLN A 197 12.72 -8.23 -15.75
N ILE A 198 11.67 -7.76 -15.07
CA ILE A 198 10.55 -7.08 -15.73
C ILE A 198 11.07 -5.86 -16.51
N VAL A 199 11.84 -4.99 -15.86
CA VAL A 199 12.38 -3.78 -16.50
C VAL A 199 13.31 -4.13 -17.66
N GLN A 200 14.16 -5.15 -17.50
CA GLN A 200 15.05 -5.62 -18.55
C GLN A 200 14.29 -6.09 -19.79
N ILE A 201 13.19 -6.84 -19.64
CA ILE A 201 12.35 -7.28 -20.76
C ILE A 201 11.78 -6.08 -21.51
N PHE A 202 11.26 -5.09 -20.78
CA PHE A 202 10.69 -3.88 -21.37
C PHE A 202 11.73 -2.94 -21.97
N ARG A 203 12.98 -2.96 -21.48
CA ARG A 203 14.09 -2.20 -22.05
C ARG A 203 14.63 -2.83 -23.31
N GLN A 204 14.71 -4.16 -23.37
CA GLN A 204 15.21 -4.89 -24.54
C GLN A 204 14.25 -4.83 -25.73
N SER A 205 12.95 -4.68 -25.52
CA SER A 205 11.97 -4.50 -26.60
C SER A 205 12.10 -3.19 -27.39
N GLN A 206 12.99 -2.30 -26.96
CA GLN A 206 13.26 -0.99 -27.58
C GLN A 206 14.50 -0.99 -28.50
N ARG A 207 15.11 -2.16 -28.74
CA ARG A 207 16.31 -2.30 -29.58
C ARG A 207 16.00 -2.89 -30.94
#